data_AF-A0A9R1QMF8-F1
#
_entry.id   AF-A0A9R1QMF8-F1
#
_cell.length_a   1.000
_cell.length_b   1.000
_cell.length_c   1.000
_cell.angle_alpha   90.00
_cell.angle_beta   90.00
_cell.angle_gamma   90.00
#
_symmetry.space_group_name_H-M   'P 1'
#
loop_
_entity.id
_entity.type
_entity.pdbx_description
1 polymer ?
#
loop_
_entity_poly.entity_id
_entity_poly.type
_entity_poly.pdbx_seq_one_letter_code
_entity_poly.pdbx_strand_id
1 'polypeptide(L)'
;MVPRNNDTGNGQTPQQLRLPRTKDVIVNGTVVKVKYYHTYMLHPPPRSSHCSIYDNCVERFDHHCPWVGQCIGLRNYRLLYMFVFSTTLLCLYVSGFCWVYITKIKDAEDSSIWRAMLKTPAEWF
;
A
#
# COMPACT_ATOMS: atom_id res chain seq x y z
N MET A 1 -22.23 27.46 58.54
CA MET A 1 -21.92 28.90 58.36
C MET A 1 -20.79 29.00 57.34
N VAL A 2 -21.12 29.33 56.07
CA VAL A 2 -20.87 30.63 55.37
C VAL A 2 -19.48 30.64 54.69
N PRO A 3 -19.28 31.08 53.43
CA PRO A 3 -20.22 31.28 52.30
C PRO A 3 -19.72 30.71 50.94
N ARG A 4 -20.62 30.80 49.95
CA ARG A 4 -20.34 30.77 48.50
C ARG A 4 -19.84 32.17 48.11
N ASN A 5 -18.61 32.33 47.62
CA ASN A 5 -18.17 33.55 46.94
C ASN A 5 -17.91 33.28 45.46
N ASN A 6 -18.72 33.94 44.63
CA ASN A 6 -18.40 34.24 43.24
C ASN A 6 -17.46 35.45 43.25
N ASP A 7 -16.21 35.26 42.83
CA ASP A 7 -15.39 36.35 42.34
C ASP A 7 -14.96 36.03 40.90
N THR A 8 -15.54 36.80 40.00
CA THR A 8 -15.14 37.05 38.63
C THR A 8 -13.73 37.66 38.60
N GLY A 9 -12.77 37.03 37.92
CA GLY A 9 -11.44 37.61 37.73
C GLY A 9 -10.42 36.70 37.03
N ASN A 10 -10.45 36.72 35.70
CA ASN A 10 -9.34 36.54 34.76
C ASN A 10 -8.07 35.75 35.21
N GLY A 11 -7.90 34.54 34.67
CA GLY A 11 -6.63 33.81 34.64
C GLY A 11 -6.51 33.04 33.33
N GLN A 12 -6.10 33.74 32.26
CA GLN A 12 -5.83 33.15 30.95
C GLN A 12 -4.66 32.16 31.03
N THR A 13 -4.95 30.88 31.17
CA THR A 13 -4.08 29.81 30.65
C THR A 13 -4.52 29.50 29.21
N PRO A 14 -3.62 29.41 28.22
CA PRO A 14 -4.01 29.21 26.83
C PRO A 14 -4.74 27.88 26.71
N GLN A 15 -6.02 27.93 26.35
CA GLN A 15 -6.78 26.75 26.00
C GLN A 15 -6.05 26.09 24.84
N GLN A 16 -5.33 25.01 25.13
CA GLN A 16 -4.86 24.06 24.14
C GLN A 16 -6.08 23.72 23.28
N LEU A 17 -6.10 24.27 22.06
CA LEU A 17 -7.21 24.20 21.13
C LEU A 17 -7.56 22.72 20.95
N ARG A 18 -8.58 22.22 21.67
CA ARG A 18 -9.10 20.86 21.48
C ARG A 18 -9.83 20.87 20.15
N LEU A 19 -9.07 20.70 19.07
CA LEU A 19 -9.60 20.55 17.73
C LEU A 19 -10.57 19.36 17.73
N PRO A 20 -11.75 19.49 17.12
CA PRO A 20 -12.71 18.38 17.03
C PRO A 20 -12.03 17.16 16.44
N ARG A 21 -12.18 15.99 17.08
CA ARG A 21 -11.58 14.71 16.66
C ARG A 21 -11.96 14.32 15.23
N THR A 22 -13.05 14.89 14.72
CA THR A 22 -13.54 14.72 13.37
C THR A 22 -14.04 16.05 12.82
N LYS A 23 -13.68 16.38 11.58
CA LYS A 23 -14.21 17.51 10.82
C LYS A 23 -15.04 16.98 9.66
N ASP A 24 -16.24 17.50 9.50
CA ASP A 24 -17.09 17.19 8.37
C ASP A 24 -16.66 18.04 7.16
N VAL A 25 -16.34 17.39 6.05
CA VAL A 25 -15.92 18.04 4.81
C VAL A 25 -16.90 17.67 3.71
N ILE A 26 -17.49 18.67 3.06
CA ILE A 26 -18.41 18.46 1.94
C ILE A 26 -17.57 18.20 0.69
N VAL A 27 -17.73 17.02 0.10
CA VAL A 27 -17.12 16.64 -1.18
C VAL A 27 -18.26 16.29 -2.14
N ASN A 28 -18.41 17.07 -3.21
CA ASN A 28 -19.46 16.86 -4.23
C ASN A 28 -20.89 16.74 -3.65
N GLY A 29 -21.23 17.57 -2.65
CA GLY A 29 -22.54 17.55 -1.99
C GLY A 29 -22.75 16.44 -0.95
N THR A 30 -21.77 15.55 -0.76
CA THR A 30 -21.80 14.52 0.29
C THR A 30 -20.93 14.93 1.47
N VAL A 31 -21.46 14.84 2.69
CA VAL A 31 -20.71 15.13 3.91
C VAL A 31 -19.84 13.93 4.28
N VAL A 32 -18.51 14.08 4.21
CA VAL A 32 -17.54 13.05 4.59
C VAL A 32 -16.89 13.45 5.90
N LYS A 33 -17.03 12.60 6.92
CA LYS A 33 -16.42 12.79 8.24
C LYS A 33 -14.94 12.42 8.20
N VAL A 34 -14.07 13.39 8.43
CA VAL A 34 -12.62 13.23 8.33
C VAL A 34 -11.99 13.25 9.72
N LYS A 35 -11.24 12.20 10.07
CA LYS A 35 -10.62 12.07 11.40
C LYS A 35 -9.36 12.92 11.50
N TYR A 36 -9.19 13.63 12.61
CA TYR A 36 -7.97 14.36 12.92
C TYR A 36 -6.84 13.40 13.29
N TYR A 37 -5.67 13.53 12.65
CA TYR A 37 -4.47 12.78 13.02
C TYR A 37 -3.61 13.63 13.97
N HIS A 38 -3.48 13.16 15.22
CA HIS A 38 -2.72 13.86 16.26
C HIS A 38 -1.21 13.87 15.96
N THR A 39 -0.71 12.88 15.21
CA THR A 39 0.71 12.77 14.83
C THR A 39 1.18 13.95 13.97
N TYR A 40 0.34 14.43 13.05
CA TYR A 40 0.68 15.58 12.16
C TYR A 40 -0.08 16.85 12.48
N MET A 41 -0.90 16.82 13.53
CA MET A 41 -1.80 17.90 13.89
C MET A 41 -2.69 18.40 12.72
N LEU A 42 -3.07 17.51 11.79
CA LEU A 42 -3.76 17.87 10.55
C LEU A 42 -4.99 16.98 10.29
N HIS A 43 -5.98 17.56 9.61
CA HIS A 43 -7.06 16.80 8.96
C HIS A 43 -6.60 16.36 7.56
N PRO A 44 -6.44 15.05 7.32
CA PRO A 44 -6.01 14.51 6.03
C PRO A 44 -7.04 14.87 4.93
N PRO A 45 -6.64 15.08 3.66
CA PRO A 45 -7.60 15.26 2.60
C PRO A 45 -8.54 14.03 2.48
N PRO A 46 -9.80 14.22 2.05
CA PRO A 46 -10.75 13.13 1.89
C PRO A 46 -10.15 11.99 1.07
N ARG A 47 -10.27 10.75 1.55
CA ARG A 47 -9.70 9.51 0.96
C ARG A 47 -8.20 9.27 1.19
N SER A 48 -7.52 10.04 2.03
CA SER A 48 -6.16 9.69 2.48
C SER A 48 -6.17 9.02 3.85
N SER A 49 -5.32 8.00 4.01
CA SER A 49 -5.19 7.23 5.26
C SER A 49 -3.74 7.32 5.75
N HIS A 50 -3.58 7.37 7.06
CA HIS A 50 -2.27 7.37 7.69
C HIS A 50 -1.73 5.94 7.81
N CYS A 51 -0.51 5.73 7.32
CA CYS A 51 0.25 4.50 7.45
C CYS A 51 1.12 4.61 8.72
N SER A 52 0.78 3.89 9.80
CA SER A 52 1.52 3.97 11.07
C SER A 52 2.92 3.35 11.01
N ILE A 53 3.20 2.54 9.98
CA ILE A 53 4.49 1.85 9.79
C ILE A 53 5.59 2.83 9.38
N TYR A 54 5.29 3.72 8.43
CA TYR A 54 6.27 4.70 7.91
C TYR A 54 6.00 6.12 8.39
N ASP A 55 5.08 6.26 9.35
CA ASP A 55 4.63 7.54 9.86
C ASP A 55 4.41 8.54 8.71
N ASN A 56 3.56 8.19 7.73
CA ASN A 56 3.15 9.10 6.67
C ASN A 56 1.66 8.98 6.30
N CYS A 57 1.09 10.02 5.67
CA CYS A 57 -0.26 10.00 5.11
C CYS A 57 -0.22 9.67 3.62
N VAL A 58 -0.99 8.67 3.20
CA VAL A 58 -1.03 8.18 1.82
C VAL A 58 -2.41 8.46 1.22
N GLU A 59 -2.43 9.14 0.08
CA GLU A 59 -3.66 9.42 -0.66
C GLU A 59 -4.19 8.17 -1.37
N ARG A 60 -5.49 7.88 -1.20
CA ARG A 60 -6.12 6.63 -1.64
C ARG A 60 -5.28 5.42 -1.28
N PHE A 61 -4.95 5.32 0.01
CA PHE A 61 -4.24 4.17 0.56
C PHE A 61 -4.95 2.87 0.14
N ASP A 62 -4.17 1.95 -0.40
CA ASP A 62 -4.64 0.61 -0.77
C ASP A 62 -4.11 -0.41 0.23
N HIS A 63 -2.78 -0.61 0.26
CA HIS A 63 -2.13 -1.53 1.18
C HIS A 63 -0.67 -1.16 1.45
N HIS A 64 -0.10 -1.69 2.53
CA HIS A 64 1.35 -1.70 2.72
C HIS A 64 1.92 -2.94 2.03
N CYS A 65 2.82 -2.75 1.07
CA CYS A 65 3.43 -3.84 0.34
C CYS A 65 4.84 -4.12 0.90
N PRO A 66 5.05 -5.22 1.65
CA PRO A 66 6.36 -5.54 2.20
C PRO A 66 7.38 -5.88 1.10
N TRP A 67 6.91 -6.37 -0.05
CA TRP A 67 7.74 -6.73 -1.20
C TRP A 67 8.45 -5.52 -1.84
N VAL A 68 7.81 -4.35 -1.79
CA VAL A 68 8.36 -3.10 -2.34
C VAL A 68 8.84 -2.17 -1.22
N GLY A 69 8.62 -2.53 0.05
CA GLY A 69 9.01 -1.73 1.21
C GLY A 69 8.36 -0.35 1.26
N GLN A 70 7.14 -0.20 0.75
CA GLN A 70 6.43 1.08 0.69
C GLN A 70 4.91 0.93 0.79
N CYS A 71 4.22 1.95 1.31
CA CYS A 71 2.75 1.99 1.28
C CYS A 71 2.29 2.33 -0.15
N ILE A 72 1.36 1.55 -0.69
CA ILE A 72 0.77 1.73 -2.01
C ILE A 72 -0.47 2.62 -1.91
N GLY A 73 -0.56 3.59 -2.81
CA GLY A 73 -1.68 4.49 -2.96
C GLY A 73 -1.67 5.15 -4.34
N LEU A 74 -2.35 6.29 -4.48
CA LEU A 74 -2.62 6.90 -5.80
C LEU A 74 -1.35 7.15 -6.63
N ARG A 75 -0.26 7.60 -5.99
CA ARG A 75 0.97 8.03 -6.67
C ARG A 75 1.78 6.87 -7.26
N ASN A 76 1.75 5.69 -6.65
CA ASN A 76 2.57 4.53 -7.05
C ASN A 76 1.72 3.36 -7.61
N TYR A 77 0.39 3.46 -7.58
CA TYR A 77 -0.50 2.42 -8.11
C TYR A 77 -0.19 2.05 -9.57
N ARG A 78 0.11 3.05 -10.42
CA ARG A 78 0.50 2.82 -11.83
C ARG A 78 1.81 2.05 -11.95
N LEU A 79 2.79 2.38 -11.12
CA LEU A 79 4.10 1.72 -11.15
C LEU A 79 4.01 0.27 -10.68
N LEU A 80 3.22 0.01 -9.62
CA LEU A 80 2.94 -1.34 -9.16
C LEU A 80 2.31 -2.19 -10.28
N TYR A 81 1.32 -1.64 -10.98
CA TYR A 81 0.67 -2.34 -12.08
C TYR A 81 1.64 -2.64 -13.23
N MET A 82 2.44 -1.67 -13.65
CA MET A 82 3.43 -1.85 -14.71
C MET A 82 4.50 -2.89 -14.33
N PHE A 83 4.90 -2.94 -13.06
CA PHE A 83 5.82 -3.96 -12.53
C PHE A 83 5.22 -5.38 -12.59
N VAL A 84 3.98 -5.55 -12.14
CA VAL A 84 3.30 -6.86 -12.20
C VAL A 84 3.11 -7.30 -13.64
N PHE A 85 2.71 -6.38 -14.52
CA PHE A 85 2.52 -6.65 -15.93
C PHE A 85 3.83 -7.06 -16.63
N SER A 86 4.90 -6.30 -16.46
CA SER A 86 6.21 -6.61 -17.06
C SER A 86 6.79 -7.92 -16.54
N THR A 87 6.65 -8.19 -15.24
CA THR A 87 7.07 -9.46 -14.63
C THR A 87 6.28 -10.63 -15.21
N THR A 88 4.98 -10.47 -15.41
CA THR A 88 4.12 -11.50 -16.04
C THR A 88 4.59 -11.79 -17.47
N LEU A 89 4.86 -10.75 -18.27
CA LEU A 89 5.38 -10.92 -19.63
C LEU A 89 6.74 -11.63 -19.65
N LEU A 90 7.63 -11.29 -18.72
CA LEU A 90 8.92 -11.95 -18.57
C LEU A 90 8.76 -13.44 -18.23
N CYS A 91 7.87 -13.78 -17.29
CA CYS A 91 7.59 -15.16 -16.93
C CYS A 91 7.04 -15.96 -18.13
N LEU A 92 6.11 -15.38 -18.90
CA LEU A 92 5.57 -16.01 -20.11
C LEU A 92 6.64 -16.19 -21.18
N TYR A 93 7.49 -15.18 -21.38
CA TYR A 93 8.60 -15.26 -22.31
C TYR A 93 9.54 -16.41 -21.95
N VAL A 94 10.07 -16.44 -20.73
CA VAL A 94 10.98 -17.51 -20.28
C VAL A 94 10.31 -18.88 -20.37
N SER A 95 9.07 -19.01 -19.91
CA SER A 95 8.33 -20.27 -19.97
C SER A 95 8.13 -20.76 -21.41
N GLY A 96 7.84 -19.84 -22.35
CA GLY A 96 7.73 -20.14 -23.77
C GLY A 96 9.05 -20.63 -24.37
N PHE A 97 10.17 -19.97 -24.04
CA PHE A 97 11.50 -20.41 -24.47
C PHE A 97 11.85 -21.79 -23.91
N CYS A 98 11.61 -22.03 -22.62
CA CYS A 98 11.81 -23.34 -22.00
C CYS A 98 10.95 -24.41 -22.68
N TRP A 99 9.69 -24.12 -22.97
CA TRP A 99 8.79 -25.04 -23.67
C TRP A 99 9.30 -25.40 -25.07
N VAL A 100 9.66 -24.40 -25.89
CA VAL A 100 10.22 -24.61 -27.23
C VAL A 100 11.53 -25.40 -27.16
N TYR A 101 12.36 -25.14 -26.17
CA TYR A 101 13.61 -25.87 -25.97
C TYR A 101 13.35 -27.36 -25.66
N ILE A 102 12.41 -27.64 -24.76
CA ILE A 102 12.03 -29.02 -24.39
C ILE A 102 11.42 -29.76 -25.58
N THR A 103 10.54 -29.13 -26.37
CA THR A 103 9.95 -29.79 -27.54
C THR A 103 10.99 -30.10 -28.61
N LYS A 104 11.95 -29.19 -28.83
CA LYS A 104 13.08 -29.42 -29.75
C LYS A 104 13.95 -30.58 -29.32
N ILE A 105 14.22 -30.73 -28.03
CA ILE A 105 14.98 -31.89 -27.51
C ILE A 105 14.18 -33.18 -27.67
N LYS A 106 12.89 -33.16 -27.33
CA LYS A 106 12.00 -34.32 -27.49
C LYS A 106 11.97 -34.81 -28.93
N ASP A 107 11.87 -33.90 -29.89
CA ASP A 107 11.82 -34.22 -31.32
C ASP A 107 13.19 -34.69 -31.86
N ALA A 108 14.30 -34.25 -31.27
CA ALA A 108 15.64 -34.67 -31.65
C ALA A 108 16.06 -36.04 -31.06
N GLU A 109 15.60 -36.38 -29.84
CA GLU A 109 15.95 -37.64 -29.17
C GLU A 109 14.91 -38.77 -29.36
N ASP A 110 13.76 -38.49 -30.00
CA ASP A 110 12.63 -39.42 -30.19
C ASP A 110 12.22 -40.14 -28.87
N SER A 111 12.33 -39.41 -27.76
CA SER A 111 12.25 -39.92 -26.40
C SER A 111 11.10 -39.26 -25.62
N SER A 112 10.58 -39.95 -24.60
CA SER A 112 9.51 -39.40 -23.75
C SER A 112 10.01 -38.21 -22.94
N ILE A 113 9.17 -37.19 -22.76
CA ILE A 113 9.49 -35.92 -22.08
C ILE A 113 10.19 -36.15 -20.73
N TRP A 114 9.80 -37.21 -20.00
CA TRP A 114 10.41 -37.63 -18.74
C TRP A 114 11.89 -38.00 -18.84
N ARG A 115 12.34 -38.67 -19.92
CA ARG A 115 13.75 -39.01 -20.12
C ARG A 115 14.62 -37.82 -20.52
N ALA A 116 14.05 -36.87 -21.27
CA ALA A 116 14.74 -35.64 -21.63
C ALA A 116 14.91 -34.69 -20.42
N MET A 117 13.90 -34.64 -19.53
CA MET A 117 13.98 -33.85 -18.29
C MET A 117 15.03 -34.41 -17.31
N LEU A 118 15.11 -35.74 -17.15
CA LEU A 118 16.10 -36.45 -16.30
C LEU A 118 17.57 -36.35 -16.78
N LYS A 119 17.82 -35.65 -17.89
CA LYS A 119 19.16 -35.43 -18.45
C LYS A 119 19.57 -33.95 -18.43
N THR A 120 18.63 -33.06 -18.10
CA THR A 120 18.95 -31.62 -18.07
C THR A 120 19.83 -31.31 -16.85
N PRO A 121 20.85 -30.46 -16.96
CA PRO A 121 21.81 -30.20 -15.89
C PRO A 121 21.23 -29.47 -14.65
N ALA A 122 19.91 -29.27 -14.58
CA ALA A 122 19.22 -28.64 -13.46
C ALA A 122 19.27 -29.48 -12.16
N GLU A 123 19.66 -30.75 -12.25
CA GLU A 123 19.79 -31.69 -11.13
C GLU A 123 21.17 -31.62 -10.43
N TRP A 124 22.10 -30.81 -10.94
CA TRP A 124 23.42 -30.56 -10.32
C TRP A 124 23.47 -29.26 -9.48
N PHE A 125 22.31 -28.67 -9.17
CA PHE A 125 22.16 -27.51 -8.30
C PHE A 125 21.16 -27.76 -7.17
#